data_AF-A0A1M3L1A1-F1
#
_entry.id   AF-A0A1M3L1A1-F1
#
_cell.length_a   1.000
_cell.length_b   1.000
_cell.length_c   1.000
_cell.angle_alpha   90.00
_cell.angle_beta   90.00
_cell.angle_gamma   90.00
#
_symmetry.space_group_name_H-M   'P 1'
#
loop_
_entity.id
_entity.type
_entity.pdbx_description
1 polymer ?
#
loop_
_entity_poly.entity_id
_entity_poly.type
_entity_poly.pdbx_seq_one_letter_code
_entity_poly.pdbx_strand_id
1 'polypeptide(L)'
;MLSQQTYGIHLIFIPTAQSGPLSATMQESLERLARETAVANDCTIKALHVCRDHMHVLILSTEPSTMEDFFPVFFEVSQNTIRNHARSYKRFAWSEGVHVTLMPAWHIEMMASFVRDQDRYHEHRTLEQELVEIFQPTQIPSKGTAEDEAAG
;
A
#
# COMPACT_ATOMS: atom_id res chain seq x y z
N MET A 1 -3.24 -28.14 -17.41
CA MET A 1 -3.79 -27.08 -16.53
C MET A 1 -2.82 -25.92 -16.58
N LEU A 2 -3.23 -24.77 -17.13
CA LEU A 2 -2.45 -23.54 -16.99
C LEU A 2 -2.56 -23.14 -15.52
N SER A 3 -1.43 -22.97 -14.83
CA SER A 3 -1.44 -22.40 -13.47
C SER A 3 -2.12 -21.04 -13.53
N GLN A 4 -3.17 -20.82 -12.73
CA GLN A 4 -3.76 -19.49 -12.62
C GLN A 4 -2.67 -18.50 -12.22
N GLN A 5 -2.57 -17.41 -12.97
CA GLN A 5 -1.53 -16.41 -12.77
C GLN A 5 -1.87 -15.61 -11.51
N THR A 6 -1.07 -15.78 -10.46
CA THR A 6 -1.15 -14.93 -9.26
C THR A 6 -0.42 -13.62 -9.53
N TYR A 7 -1.00 -12.51 -9.10
CA TYR A 7 -0.34 -11.21 -9.08
C TYR A 7 -0.53 -10.56 -7.71
N GLY A 8 0.33 -9.59 -7.41
CA GLY A 8 0.31 -8.84 -6.17
C GLY A 8 -0.40 -7.51 -6.37
N ILE A 9 -1.20 -7.12 -5.38
CA ILE A 9 -1.82 -5.80 -5.32
C ILE A 9 -1.34 -5.11 -4.05
N HIS A 10 -0.53 -4.08 -4.20
CA HIS A 10 -0.04 -3.27 -3.09
C HIS A 10 -0.85 -2.00 -2.98
N LEU A 11 -1.39 -1.75 -1.79
CA LEU A 11 -2.21 -0.62 -1.43
C LEU A 11 -1.49 0.22 -0.37
N ILE A 12 -1.53 1.53 -0.53
CA ILE A 12 -1.12 2.49 0.50
C ILE A 12 -2.31 3.37 0.87
N PHE A 13 -2.78 3.22 2.11
CA PHE A 13 -3.83 4.05 2.69
C PHE A 13 -3.20 5.16 3.52
N ILE A 14 -3.54 6.41 3.20
CA ILE A 14 -2.97 7.59 3.85
C ILE A 14 -4.11 8.33 4.57
N PRO A 15 -4.02 8.63 5.87
CA PRO A 15 -4.98 9.50 6.55
C PRO A 15 -4.95 10.92 5.98
N THR A 16 -6.06 11.64 6.04
CA THR A 16 -6.06 13.07 5.73
C THR A 16 -5.21 13.85 6.73
N ALA A 17 -4.71 15.02 6.32
CA ALA A 17 -3.90 15.88 7.18
C ALA A 17 -4.57 16.25 8.53
N GLN A 18 -5.91 16.22 8.61
CA GLN A 18 -6.66 16.52 9.84
C GLN A 18 -6.83 15.32 10.78
N SER A 19 -6.47 14.12 10.35
CA SER A 19 -6.68 12.87 11.09
C SER A 19 -5.66 12.65 12.22
N GLY A 20 -4.51 13.32 12.14
CA GLY A 20 -3.39 13.11 13.06
C GLY A 20 -2.74 11.72 12.89
N PRO A 21 -1.72 11.42 13.71
CA PRO A 21 -0.99 10.16 13.61
C PRO A 21 -1.79 8.97 14.16
N LEU A 22 -1.55 7.79 13.58
CA LEU A 22 -2.00 6.51 14.09
C LEU A 22 -1.15 6.12 15.31
N SER A 23 -1.80 5.86 16.45
CA SER A 23 -1.14 5.36 17.65
C SER A 23 -0.81 3.88 17.51
N ALA A 24 0.14 3.36 18.29
CA ALA A 24 0.49 1.93 18.27
C ALA A 24 -0.73 1.00 18.49
N THR A 25 -1.61 1.33 19.44
CA THR A 25 -2.85 0.57 19.67
C THR A 25 -3.80 0.61 18.46
N MET A 26 -3.82 1.73 17.73
CA MET A 26 -4.60 1.83 16.50
C MET A 26 -3.95 1.05 15.35
N GLN A 27 -2.63 1.07 15.23
CA GLN A 27 -1.88 0.30 14.25
C GLN A 27 -2.20 -1.19 14.36
N GLU A 28 -2.07 -1.76 15.56
CA GLU A 28 -2.43 -3.16 15.84
C GLU A 28 -3.90 -3.47 15.50
N SER A 29 -4.81 -2.55 15.84
CA SER A 29 -6.24 -2.70 15.55
C SER A 29 -6.52 -2.72 14.05
N LEU A 30 -5.83 -1.88 13.28
CA LEU A 30 -5.96 -1.81 11.82
C LEU A 30 -5.37 -3.03 11.14
N GLU A 31 -4.24 -3.54 11.62
CA GLU A 31 -3.66 -4.76 11.07
C GLU A 31 -4.59 -5.95 11.24
N ARG A 32 -5.15 -6.12 12.44
CA ARG A 32 -6.14 -7.16 12.70
C ARG A 32 -7.36 -6.99 11.78
N LEU A 33 -7.89 -5.78 11.67
CA LEU A 33 -9.08 -5.50 10.87
C LEU A 33 -8.86 -5.80 9.38
N ALA A 34 -7.68 -5.46 8.84
CA ALA A 34 -7.34 -5.78 7.45
C ALA A 34 -7.30 -7.29 7.22
N ARG A 35 -6.72 -8.07 8.15
CA ARG A 35 -6.71 -9.53 8.07
C ARG A 35 -8.10 -10.13 8.14
N GLU A 36 -8.95 -9.66 9.06
CA GLU A 36 -10.35 -10.10 9.16
C GLU A 36 -11.14 -9.76 7.89
N THR A 37 -10.94 -8.57 7.33
CA THR A 37 -11.58 -8.15 6.09
C THR A 37 -11.11 -8.97 4.90
N ALA A 38 -9.82 -9.31 4.84
CA ALA A 38 -9.28 -10.16 3.79
C ALA A 38 -9.88 -11.57 3.85
N VAL A 39 -9.98 -12.17 5.04
CA VAL A 39 -10.64 -13.48 5.23
C VAL A 39 -12.11 -13.42 4.81
N ALA A 40 -12.83 -12.35 5.17
CA ALA A 40 -14.25 -12.19 4.82
C ALA A 40 -14.50 -12.03 3.31
N ASN A 41 -13.50 -11.59 2.54
CA ASN A 41 -13.59 -11.37 1.09
C ASN A 41 -12.76 -12.38 0.28
N ASP A 42 -12.40 -13.53 0.87
CA ASP A 42 -11.59 -14.59 0.23
C ASP A 42 -10.26 -14.07 -0.38
N CYS A 43 -9.67 -13.07 0.26
CA CYS A 43 -8.41 -12.45 -0.13
C CYS A 43 -7.27 -12.98 0.75
N THR A 44 -6.07 -13.13 0.18
CA THR A 44 -4.87 -13.47 0.95
C THR A 44 -3.97 -12.25 1.13
N ILE A 45 -3.82 -11.77 2.37
CA ILE A 45 -2.79 -10.77 2.69
C ILE A 45 -1.42 -11.45 2.73
N LYS A 46 -0.52 -11.02 1.85
CA LYS A 46 0.88 -11.46 1.81
C LYS A 46 1.74 -10.72 2.82
N ALA A 47 1.57 -9.41 2.91
CA ALA A 47 2.28 -8.55 3.84
C ALA A 47 1.41 -7.35 4.20
N LEU A 48 1.61 -6.83 5.40
CA LEU A 48 0.80 -5.79 6.00
C LEU A 48 1.66 -5.07 7.03
N HIS A 49 1.60 -3.75 7.05
CA HIS A 49 2.27 -2.94 8.06
C HIS A 49 1.55 -1.60 8.20
N VAL A 50 1.40 -1.10 9.41
CA VAL A 50 0.78 0.20 9.67
C VAL A 50 1.83 1.15 10.26
N CYS A 51 2.19 2.15 9.48
CA CYS A 51 3.07 3.24 9.89
C CYS A 51 2.30 4.27 10.72
N ARG A 52 3.00 5.29 11.21
CA ARG A 52 2.37 6.37 12.00
C ARG A 52 1.45 7.25 11.15
N ASP A 53 1.72 7.36 9.85
CA ASP A 53 1.10 8.31 8.94
C ASP A 53 0.51 7.65 7.68
N HIS A 54 0.59 6.33 7.54
CA HIS A 54 -0.03 5.56 6.44
C HIS A 54 -0.03 4.06 6.75
N MET A 55 -0.60 3.26 5.86
CA MET A 55 -0.73 1.81 5.99
C MET A 55 -0.48 1.10 4.66
N HIS A 56 0.30 0.03 4.71
CA HIS A 56 0.61 -0.85 3.58
C HIS A 56 -0.21 -2.14 3.65
N VAL A 57 -0.87 -2.51 2.56
CA VAL A 57 -1.53 -3.81 2.40
C VAL A 57 -1.09 -4.44 1.09
N LEU A 58 -0.46 -5.61 1.14
CA LEU A 58 -0.12 -6.40 -0.03
C LEU A 58 -1.01 -7.64 -0.08
N ILE A 59 -1.85 -7.72 -1.11
CA ILE A 59 -2.81 -8.80 -1.33
C ILE A 59 -2.31 -9.68 -2.49
N LEU A 60 -2.45 -11.00 -2.37
CA LEU A 60 -2.34 -11.94 -3.47
C LEU A 60 -3.73 -12.14 -4.07
N SER A 61 -3.82 -12.09 -5.39
CA SER A 61 -5.05 -12.43 -6.08
C SER A 61 -4.79 -13.14 -7.41
N THR A 62 -5.79 -13.91 -7.84
CA THR A 62 -5.93 -14.50 -9.17
C THR A 62 -6.90 -13.71 -10.06
N GLU A 63 -7.70 -12.77 -9.51
CA GLU A 63 -8.73 -12.02 -10.23
C GLU A 63 -8.79 -10.54 -9.82
N PRO A 64 -8.57 -9.57 -10.74
CA PRO A 64 -8.39 -8.16 -10.34
C PRO A 64 -9.59 -7.56 -9.59
N SER A 65 -10.77 -8.15 -9.78
CA SER A 65 -12.02 -7.86 -9.06
C SER A 65 -11.92 -8.02 -7.54
N THR A 66 -10.93 -8.76 -7.01
CA THR A 66 -10.66 -8.83 -5.56
C THR A 66 -10.57 -7.44 -4.90
N MET A 67 -10.14 -6.44 -5.66
CA MET A 67 -10.11 -5.05 -5.20
C MET A 67 -11.49 -4.42 -5.03
N GLU A 68 -12.44 -4.76 -5.90
CA GLU A 68 -13.81 -4.22 -5.86
C GLU A 68 -14.54 -4.69 -4.61
N ASP A 69 -14.21 -5.88 -4.10
CA ASP A 69 -14.81 -6.44 -2.90
C ASP A 69 -14.06 -5.99 -1.62
N PHE A 70 -12.74 -6.13 -1.58
CA PHE A 70 -11.95 -5.81 -0.40
C PHE A 70 -11.95 -4.31 -0.07
N PHE A 71 -11.74 -3.47 -1.09
CA PHE A 71 -11.41 -2.06 -0.87
C PHE A 71 -12.55 -1.26 -0.24
N PRO A 72 -13.79 -1.28 -0.75
CA PRO A 72 -14.87 -0.48 -0.18
C PRO A 72 -15.19 -0.90 1.25
N VAL A 73 -15.21 -2.22 1.49
CA VAL A 73 -15.49 -2.79 2.81
C VAL A 73 -14.41 -2.40 3.80
N PHE A 74 -13.13 -2.60 3.46
CA PHE A 74 -12.03 -2.23 4.34
C PHE A 74 -12.02 -0.72 4.63
N PHE A 75 -12.19 0.11 3.60
CA PHE A 75 -12.19 1.56 3.72
C PHE A 75 -13.27 2.06 4.69
N GLU A 76 -14.50 1.57 4.52
CA GLU A 76 -15.62 1.94 5.38
C GLU A 76 -15.43 1.46 6.82
N VAL A 77 -15.14 0.17 7.00
CA VAL A 77 -15.04 -0.43 8.34
C VAL A 77 -13.87 0.14 9.12
N SER A 78 -12.71 0.33 8.47
CA SER A 78 -11.53 0.91 9.12
C SER A 78 -11.77 2.36 9.55
N GLN A 79 -12.36 3.19 8.68
CA GLN A 79 -12.68 4.56 9.01
C GLN A 79 -13.64 4.65 10.20
N ASN A 80 -14.69 3.83 10.22
CA ASN A 80 -15.66 3.79 11.31
C ASN A 80 -15.02 3.28 12.61
N THR A 81 -14.18 2.25 12.54
CA THR A 81 -13.43 1.71 13.69
C THR A 81 -12.55 2.79 14.32
N ILE A 82 -11.76 3.50 13.50
CA ILE A 82 -10.84 4.54 13.97
C ILE A 82 -11.63 5.68 14.64
N ARG A 83 -12.69 6.18 14.01
CA ARG A 83 -13.56 7.25 14.54
C ARG A 83 -14.21 6.92 15.88
N ASN A 84 -14.39 5.63 16.17
CA ASN A 84 -15.02 5.15 17.40
C ASN A 84 -14.02 4.79 18.49
N HIS A 85 -12.72 4.72 18.16
CA HIS A 85 -11.69 4.31 19.11
C HIS A 85 -11.36 5.39 20.17
N ALA A 86 -11.22 6.65 19.75
CA ALA A 86 -10.89 7.75 20.66
C ALA A 86 -11.46 9.09 20.18
N ARG A 87 -11.62 10.04 21.11
CA ARG A 87 -12.12 11.39 20.79
C ARG A 87 -11.23 12.12 19.78
N SER A 88 -9.91 11.90 19.83
CA SER A 88 -8.94 12.46 18.88
C SER A 88 -9.20 12.03 17.44
N TYR A 89 -9.76 10.84 17.23
CA TYR A 89 -10.03 10.28 15.91
C TYR A 89 -11.43 10.59 15.35
N LYS A 90 -12.26 11.38 16.05
CA LYS A 90 -13.64 11.65 15.60
C LYS A 90 -13.73 12.26 14.20
N ARG A 91 -12.69 12.95 13.75
CA ARG A 91 -12.58 13.57 12.42
C ARG A 91 -11.70 12.77 11.46
N PHE A 92 -11.28 11.56 11.85
CA PHE A 92 -10.43 10.72 11.02
C PHE A 92 -11.10 10.47 9.66
N ALA A 93 -10.32 10.53 8.60
CA ALA A 93 -10.70 10.09 7.27
C ALA A 93 -9.46 9.61 6.55
N TRP A 94 -9.63 8.62 5.68
CA TRP A 94 -8.62 8.30 4.67
C TRP A 94 -8.63 9.38 3.58
N SER A 95 -7.50 9.59 2.91
CA SER A 95 -7.43 10.37 1.69
C SER A 95 -8.28 9.74 0.60
N GLU A 96 -8.89 10.56 -0.26
CA GLU A 96 -9.70 10.07 -1.39
C GLU A 96 -8.86 9.27 -2.40
N GLY A 97 -7.57 9.58 -2.49
CA GLY A 97 -6.62 8.78 -3.26
C GLY A 97 -6.10 7.60 -2.44
N VAL A 98 -6.24 6.40 -2.98
CA VAL A 98 -5.46 5.24 -2.55
C VAL A 98 -4.46 4.91 -3.63
N HIS A 99 -3.21 4.76 -3.21
CA HIS A 99 -2.14 4.39 -4.12
C HIS A 99 -2.17 2.88 -4.34
N VAL A 100 -2.24 2.46 -5.60
CA VAL A 100 -2.36 1.05 -5.98
C VAL A 100 -1.23 0.69 -6.95
N THR A 101 -0.46 -0.33 -6.60
CA THR A 101 0.56 -0.91 -7.47
C THR A 101 0.23 -2.37 -7.75
N LEU A 102 -0.03 -2.69 -9.02
CA LEU A 102 -0.17 -4.06 -9.50
C LEU A 102 1.21 -4.60 -9.89
N MET A 103 1.55 -5.80 -9.45
CA MET A 103 2.85 -6.40 -9.73
C MET A 103 2.77 -7.87 -10.11
N PRO A 104 3.66 -8.34 -11.00
CA PRO A 104 3.75 -9.74 -11.37
C PRO A 104 4.26 -10.62 -10.21
N ALA A 105 3.96 -11.92 -10.27
CA ALA A 105 4.34 -12.92 -9.25
C ALA A 105 5.80 -12.82 -8.77
N TRP A 106 6.73 -12.61 -9.69
CA TRP A 106 8.17 -12.58 -9.38
C TRP A 106 8.61 -11.38 -8.53
N HIS A 107 7.79 -10.32 -8.43
CA HIS A 107 8.11 -9.13 -7.62
C HIS A 107 7.46 -9.16 -6.23
N ILE A 108 6.53 -10.09 -5.99
CA ILE A 108 5.70 -10.15 -4.78
C ILE A 108 6.55 -10.30 -3.51
N GLU A 109 7.53 -11.20 -3.50
CA GLU A 109 8.35 -11.43 -2.29
C GLU A 109 9.25 -10.24 -1.95
N MET A 110 9.73 -9.53 -2.97
CA MET A 110 10.49 -8.30 -2.78
C MET A 110 9.61 -7.23 -2.13
N MET A 111 8.42 -6.99 -2.69
CA MET A 111 7.46 -6.04 -2.11
C MET A 111 7.00 -6.48 -0.71
N ALA A 112 6.76 -7.76 -0.48
CA ALA A 112 6.38 -8.27 0.84
C ALA A 112 7.47 -8.04 1.89
N SER A 113 8.74 -8.11 1.48
CA SER A 113 9.87 -7.81 2.35
C SER A 113 9.97 -6.31 2.62
N PHE A 114 9.78 -5.48 1.59
CA PHE A 114 9.70 -4.03 1.73
C PHE A 114 8.59 -3.59 2.70
N VAL A 115 7.37 -4.11 2.53
CA VAL A 115 6.23 -3.81 3.43
C VAL A 115 6.52 -4.20 4.87
N ARG A 116 7.19 -5.33 5.12
CA ARG A 116 7.50 -5.79 6.49
C ARG A 116 8.63 -5.00 7.17
N ASP A 117 9.42 -4.26 6.39
CA ASP A 117 10.61 -3.55 6.86
C ASP A 117 10.39 -2.02 6.93
N GLN A 118 9.12 -1.61 6.89
CA GLN A 118 8.69 -0.21 6.84
C GLN A 118 9.19 0.62 8.03
N ASP A 119 9.24 0.04 9.25
CA ASP A 119 9.80 0.74 10.41
C ASP A 119 11.26 1.16 10.18
N ARG A 120 12.08 0.23 9.65
CA ARG A 120 13.49 0.50 9.35
C ARG A 120 13.65 1.49 8.20
N TYR A 121 12.81 1.38 7.17
CA TYR A 121 12.81 2.32 6.06
C TYR A 121 12.54 3.76 6.56
N HIS A 122 11.55 3.93 7.43
CA HIS A 122 11.14 5.23 7.97
C HIS A 122 12.04 5.79 9.09
N GLU A 123 13.06 5.06 9.53
CA GLU A 123 14.15 5.65 10.33
C GLU A 123 14.88 6.75 9.55
N HIS A 124 14.92 6.65 8.22
CA HIS A 124 15.73 7.51 7.35
C HIS A 124 14.94 8.17 6.20
N ARG A 125 13.69 7.74 5.95
CA ARG A 125 12.90 8.15 4.78
C ARG A 125 11.49 8.60 5.17
N THR A 126 10.94 9.56 4.42
CA THR A 126 9.55 10.01 4.58
C THR A 126 8.60 9.28 3.65
N LEU A 127 7.30 9.28 3.95
CA LEU A 127 6.27 8.79 3.03
C LEU A 127 6.32 9.49 1.66
N GLU A 128 6.64 10.78 1.60
CA GLU A 128 6.78 11.49 0.32
C GLU A 128 7.91 10.88 -0.55
N GLN A 129 9.05 10.59 0.07
CA GLN A 129 10.17 9.93 -0.62
C GLN A 129 9.80 8.52 -1.06
N GLU A 130 9.06 7.79 -0.24
CA GLU A 130 8.55 6.47 -0.59
C GLU A 130 7.62 6.49 -1.81
N LEU A 131 6.64 7.40 -1.81
CA LEU A 131 5.71 7.55 -2.94
C LEU A 131 6.48 7.90 -4.22
N VAL A 132 7.52 8.72 -4.11
CA VAL A 132 8.42 9.00 -5.23
C VAL A 132 9.14 7.73 -5.70
N GLU A 133 9.73 6.95 -4.79
CA GLU A 133 10.48 5.74 -5.11
C GLU A 133 9.60 4.62 -5.72
N ILE A 134 8.34 4.50 -5.28
CA ILE A 134 7.41 3.48 -5.77
C ILE A 134 6.74 3.88 -7.09
N PHE A 135 6.32 5.14 -7.23
CA PHE A 135 5.46 5.58 -8.33
C PHE A 135 6.18 6.39 -9.42
N GLN A 136 7.37 6.94 -9.18
CA GLN A 136 8.08 7.59 -10.26
C GLN A 136 8.73 6.54 -11.18
N PRO A 137 8.58 6.69 -12.50
CA PRO A 137 9.28 5.83 -13.45
C PRO A 137 10.78 5.93 -13.16
N THR A 138 11.44 4.80 -12.96
CA THR A 138 12.90 4.72 -13.16
C THR A 138 13.18 5.37 -14.50
N GLN A 139 13.86 6.51 -14.51
CA GLN A 139 14.39 7.04 -15.75
C GLN A 139 15.36 5.98 -16.27
N ILE A 140 14.91 5.16 -17.22
CA ILE A 140 15.81 4.35 -18.02
C ILE A 140 16.72 5.39 -18.67
N PRO A 141 18.04 5.40 -18.40
CA PRO A 141 18.94 6.30 -19.09
C PRO A 141 18.66 6.13 -20.57
N SER A 142 18.23 7.18 -21.25
CA SER A 142 18.15 7.13 -22.70
C SER A 142 19.54 6.73 -23.14
N LYS A 143 19.66 5.59 -23.82
CA LYS A 143 20.88 5.32 -24.60
C LYS A 143 21.03 6.55 -25.47
N GLY A 144 22.06 7.36 -25.20
CA GLY A 144 22.43 8.45 -26.08
C GLY A 144 22.51 7.87 -27.48
N THR A 145 21.61 8.29 -28.35
CA THR A 145 21.72 8.01 -29.77
C THR A 145 23.00 8.68 -30.22
N ALA A 146 23.97 7.87 -30.60
CA ALA A 146 25.23 8.29 -31.20
C ALA A 146 24.98 8.87 -32.60
N GLU A 147 24.26 10.00 -32.67
CA GLU A 147 23.99 10.75 -33.89
C GLU A 147 24.34 12.24 -33.78
N ASP A 148 25.10 12.65 -32.74
CA ASP A 148 25.60 14.03 -32.57
C ASP A 148 27.12 14.19 -32.80
N GLU A 149 27.80 13.17 -33.36
CA GLU A 149 29.19 13.31 -33.86
C GLU A 149 29.25 13.37 -35.40
N ALA A 150 28.26 14.01 -36.03
CA ALA A 150 28.30 14.39 -37.45
C ALA A 150 28.03 15.89 -37.66
N ALA A 151 28.51 16.72 -36.74
CA ALA A 151 28.60 18.18 -36.90
C ALA A 151 29.89 18.69 -36.24
N GLY A 152 31.03 18.29 -36.81
CA GLY A 152 32.36 18.82 -36.50
C GLY A 152 33.19 18.88 -37.77
#